data_AF-A0A7X6Y1I2-F1
#
_entry.id   AF-A0A7X6Y1I2-F1
#
_cell.length_a   1.000
_cell.length_b   1.000
_cell.length_c   1.000
_cell.angle_alpha   90.00
_cell.angle_beta   90.00
_cell.angle_gamma   90.00
#
_symmetry.space_group_name_H-M   'P 1'
#
loop_
_entity.id
_entity.type
_entity.pdbx_description
1 polymer ?
#
loop_
_entity_poly.entity_id
_entity_poly.type
_entity_poly.pdbx_seq_one_letter_code
_entity_poly.pdbx_strand_id
1 'polypeptide(L)'
;MALGVLNIMYIVIVIVAIIVQILLYMKKYKLNAAIFVINILFVFMTSVLAFSSLPSNFALQRVVAVAWAVIAILAALLRLRDEKFDFISKIMISIAMAGSIVQLML
;
A
#
# COMPACT_ATOMS: atom_id res chain seq x y z
N MET A 1 26.02 -10.79 -4.55
CA MET A 1 25.97 -9.37 -4.16
C MET A 1 24.64 -8.70 -4.48
N ALA A 2 24.07 -8.83 -5.69
CA ALA A 2 22.78 -8.23 -6.04
C ALA A 2 21.58 -8.69 -5.16
N LEU A 3 21.49 -9.98 -4.84
CA LEU A 3 20.41 -10.51 -3.99
C LEU A 3 20.41 -9.92 -2.57
N GLY A 4 21.59 -9.64 -2.01
CA GLY A 4 21.73 -9.06 -0.67
C GLY A 4 21.24 -7.61 -0.62
N VAL A 5 21.56 -6.83 -1.65
CA VAL A 5 21.09 -5.44 -1.78
C VAL A 5 19.57 -5.38 -1.95
N LEU A 6 19.00 -6.30 -2.75
CA LEU A 6 17.56 -6.38 -2.96
C LEU A 6 16.80 -6.72 -1.66
N ASN A 7 17.31 -7.65 -0.86
CA ASN A 7 16.72 -8.00 0.43
C ASN A 7 16.73 -6.82 1.41
N ILE A 8 17.82 -6.04 1.44
CA ILE A 8 17.90 -4.83 2.27
C ILE A 8 16.84 -3.82 1.82
N MET A 9 16.66 -3.62 0.52
CA MET A 9 15.62 -2.72 0.01
C MET A 9 14.21 -3.16 0.42
N TYR A 10 13.90 -4.45 0.36
CA TYR A 10 12.60 -4.96 0.81
C TYR A 10 12.36 -4.74 2.30
N ILE A 11 13.36 -4.98 3.14
CA ILE A 11 13.27 -4.72 4.58
C ILE A 11 12.97 -3.23 4.83
N VAL A 12 13.66 -2.33 4.14
CA VAL A 12 13.43 -0.88 4.25
C VAL A 12 11.99 -0.52 3.85
N ILE A 13 11.48 -1.07 2.74
CA ILE A 13 10.10 -0.83 2.28
C ILE A 13 9.08 -1.29 3.33
N VAL A 14 9.29 -2.47 3.93
CA VAL A 14 8.40 -2.99 4.98
C VAL A 14 8.42 -2.09 6.22
N ILE A 15 9.60 -1.65 6.67
CA ILE A 15 9.72 -0.75 7.83
C ILE A 15 9.00 0.57 7.55
N VAL A 16 9.21 1.17 6.38
CA VAL A 16 8.55 2.43 5.99
C VAL A 16 7.03 2.23 5.95
N ALA A 17 6.55 1.13 5.38
CA ALA A 17 5.12 0.82 5.34
C ALA A 17 4.52 0.73 6.75
N ILE A 18 5.19 0.02 7.67
CA ILE A 18 4.73 -0.11 9.06
C ILE A 18 4.65 1.27 9.73
N ILE A 19 5.68 2.10 9.58
CA ILE A 19 5.71 3.45 10.17
C ILE A 19 4.54 4.29 9.63
N VAL A 20 4.38 4.34 8.31
CA VAL A 20 3.33 5.10 7.64
C VAL A 20 1.93 4.59 8.02
N GLN A 21 1.78 3.28 8.26
CA GLN A 21 0.54 2.68 8.74
C GLN A 21 0.24 3.05 10.18
N ILE A 22 1.23 2.98 11.08
CA ILE A 22 1.07 3.37 12.49
C ILE A 22 0.67 4.85 12.59
N LEU A 23 1.33 5.71 11.82
CA LEU A 23 1.02 7.14 11.77
C LEU A 23 -0.42 7.42 11.34
N LEU A 24 -1.02 6.58 10.48
CA LEU A 24 -2.39 6.75 10.01
C LEU A 24 -3.42 6.61 11.14
N TYR A 25 -3.16 5.73 12.11
CA TYR A 25 -4.03 5.46 13.25
C TYR A 25 -3.74 6.32 14.48
N MET A 26 -2.61 7.03 14.51
CA MET A 26 -2.31 7.97 15.59
C MET A 26 -3.21 9.21 15.46
N LYS A 27 -4.25 9.30 16.31
CA LYS A 27 -5.23 10.42 16.36
C LYS A 27 -4.62 11.81 16.59
N LYS A 28 -3.36 11.90 17.02
CA LYS A 28 -2.71 13.15 17.43
C LYS A 28 -2.27 14.04 16.26
N TYR A 29 -2.22 13.51 15.04
CA TYR A 29 -1.71 14.24 13.89
C TYR A 29 -2.80 15.04 13.15
N LYS A 30 -2.66 16.37 13.15
CA LYS A 30 -3.43 17.28 12.26
C LYS A 30 -3.23 16.95 10.77
N LEU A 31 -2.18 16.20 10.44
CA LEU A 31 -1.80 15.78 9.09
C LEU A 31 -2.42 14.43 8.67
N ASN A 32 -3.49 13.95 9.32
CA ASN A 32 -4.08 12.64 9.02
C ASN A 32 -4.46 12.48 7.53
N ALA A 33 -4.94 13.56 6.88
CA ALA A 33 -5.23 13.57 5.45
C ALA A 33 -3.96 13.37 4.60
N ALA A 34 -2.86 14.06 4.93
CA ALA A 34 -1.59 13.91 4.24
C ALA A 34 -1.00 12.51 4.43
N ILE A 35 -1.04 11.96 5.64
CA ILE A 35 -0.57 10.59 5.94
C ILE A 35 -1.38 9.57 5.14
N PHE A 36 -2.69 9.77 4.99
CA PHE A 36 -3.51 8.88 4.17
C PHE A 36 -3.18 8.97 2.69
N VAL A 37 -2.91 10.16 2.15
CA VAL A 37 -2.42 10.32 0.77
C VAL A 37 -1.07 9.64 0.59
N ILE A 38 -0.16 9.76 1.57
CA ILE A 38 1.14 9.04 1.56
C ILE A 38 0.89 7.53 1.52
N ASN A 39 -0.05 7.01 2.30
CA ASN A 39 -0.44 5.59 2.23
C ASN A 39 -0.94 5.20 0.83
N ILE A 40 -1.81 6.00 0.20
CA ILE A 40 -2.30 5.72 -1.17
C ILE A 40 -1.13 5.65 -2.15
N LEU A 41 -0.27 6.66 -2.13
CA LEU A 41 0.89 6.72 -3.01
C LEU A 41 1.81 5.53 -2.79
N PHE A 42 2.00 5.12 -1.54
CA PHE A 42 2.85 4.00 -1.20
C PHE A 42 2.27 2.67 -1.68
N VAL A 43 0.96 2.42 -1.48
CA VAL A 43 0.28 1.24 -2.08
C VAL A 43 0.42 1.26 -3.60
N PHE A 44 0.25 2.41 -4.24
CA PHE A 44 0.37 2.51 -5.69
C PHE A 44 1.79 2.17 -6.16
N MET A 45 2.80 2.70 -5.49
CA MET A 45 4.21 2.40 -5.79
C MET A 45 4.51 0.91 -5.61
N THR A 46 4.11 0.29 -4.49
CA THR A 46 4.36 -1.13 -4.23
C THR A 46 3.60 -2.03 -5.21
N SER A 47 2.37 -1.68 -5.57
CA SER A 47 1.59 -2.37 -6.61
C SER A 47 2.25 -2.30 -8.00
N VAL A 48 2.76 -1.14 -8.41
CA VAL A 48 3.46 -0.99 -9.69
C VAL A 48 4.76 -1.79 -9.69
N LEU A 49 5.52 -1.73 -8.60
CA LEU A 49 6.74 -2.52 -8.45
C LEU A 49 6.44 -4.02 -8.55
N ALA A 50 5.42 -4.50 -7.83
CA ALA A 50 4.98 -5.90 -7.87
C ALA A 50 4.50 -6.32 -9.27
N PHE A 51 3.78 -5.46 -9.99
CA PHE A 51 3.37 -5.75 -11.37
C PHE A 51 4.58 -5.87 -12.31
N SER A 52 5.55 -4.97 -12.16
CA SER A 52 6.74 -4.90 -13.02
C SER A 52 7.76 -6.02 -12.76
N SER A 53 7.83 -6.52 -11.52
CA SER A 53 8.73 -7.60 -11.13
C SER A 53 8.24 -8.99 -11.58
N LEU A 54 6.93 -9.16 -11.74
CA LEU A 54 6.33 -10.43 -12.12
C LEU A 54 6.53 -10.72 -13.62
N PRO A 55 6.94 -11.95 -14.02
CA PRO A 55 7.03 -12.32 -15.43
C PRO A 55 5.66 -12.41 -16.12
N SER A 56 5.61 -12.27 -17.44
CA SER A 56 4.35 -12.15 -18.21
C SER A 56 3.44 -13.38 -18.17
N ASN A 57 3.99 -14.56 -17.86
CA ASN A 57 3.23 -15.80 -17.68
C ASN A 57 2.46 -15.85 -16.34
N PHE A 58 2.71 -14.95 -15.38
CA PHE A 58 1.98 -14.83 -14.11
C PHE A 58 0.84 -13.81 -14.20
N ALA A 59 -0.04 -13.97 -15.19
CA ALA A 59 -1.14 -13.04 -15.46
C ALA A 59 -2.05 -12.82 -14.23
N LEU A 60 -2.37 -13.89 -13.49
CA LEU A 60 -3.25 -13.80 -12.32
C LEU A 60 -2.65 -12.94 -11.20
N GLN A 61 -1.37 -13.11 -10.89
CA GLN A 61 -0.69 -12.29 -9.89
C GLN A 61 -0.59 -10.83 -10.35
N ARG A 62 -0.25 -10.58 -11.62
CA ARG A 62 -0.25 -9.21 -12.17
C ARG A 62 -1.60 -8.51 -12.02
N VAL A 63 -2.72 -9.22 -12.22
CA VAL A 63 -4.06 -8.68 -11.98
C VAL A 63 -4.27 -8.35 -10.50
N VAL A 64 -3.83 -9.22 -9.58
CA VAL A 64 -3.91 -8.97 -8.14
C VAL A 64 -3.09 -7.73 -7.73
N ALA A 65 -1.92 -7.51 -8.34
CA ALA A 65 -1.09 -6.34 -8.06
C ALA A 65 -1.82 -5.03 -8.40
N VAL A 66 -2.52 -5.02 -9.54
CA VAL A 66 -3.37 -3.88 -9.96
C VAL A 66 -4.58 -3.74 -9.05
N ALA A 67 -5.20 -4.85 -8.61
CA ALA A 67 -6.36 -4.81 -7.72
C ALA A 67 -6.06 -4.08 -6.40
N TRP A 68 -4.87 -4.25 -5.83
CA TRP A 68 -4.46 -3.51 -4.63
C TRP A 68 -4.43 -2.00 -4.84
N ALA A 69 -3.93 -1.54 -5.99
CA ALA A 69 -3.95 -0.11 -6.35
C ALA A 69 -5.39 0.40 -6.51
N VAL A 70 -6.27 -0.40 -7.12
CA VAL A 70 -7.69 -0.06 -7.26
C VAL A 70 -8.37 0.06 -5.89
N ILE A 71 -8.08 -0.84 -4.95
CA ILE A 71 -8.62 -0.78 -3.57
C ILE A 71 -8.17 0.51 -2.86
N ALA A 72 -6.92 0.94 -3.06
CA ALA A 72 -6.45 2.21 -2.49
C ALA A 72 -7.20 3.43 -3.06
N ILE A 73 -7.51 3.43 -4.36
CA ILE A 73 -8.32 4.49 -4.99
C ILE A 73 -9.74 4.47 -4.43
N LEU A 74 -10.36 3.29 -4.30
CA LEU A 74 -11.70 3.16 -3.72
C LEU A 74 -11.73 3.64 -2.27
N ALA A 75 -10.70 3.32 -1.47
CA ALA A 75 -10.56 3.82 -0.12
C ALA A 75 -10.50 5.37 -0.08
N ALA A 76 -9.79 5.98 -1.04
CA ALA A 76 -9.73 7.43 -1.17
C ALA A 76 -11.09 8.06 -1.48
N LEU A 77 -11.81 7.50 -2.44
CA LEU A 77 -13.16 7.95 -2.80
C LEU A 77 -14.15 7.80 -1.63
N LEU A 78 -14.04 6.70 -0.88
CA LEU A 78 -14.88 6.44 0.29
C LEU A 78 -14.67 7.50 1.38
N ARG A 79 -13.41 7.89 1.62
CA ARG A 79 -13.06 8.91 2.61
C ARG A 79 -13.57 10.30 2.25
N LEU A 80 -13.63 10.63 0.96
CA LEU A 80 -14.13 11.93 0.48
C LEU A 80 -15.65 12.08 0.65
N ARG A 81 -16.39 10.96 0.72
CA ARG A 81 -17.85 10.98 0.70
C ARG A 81 -18.46 11.38 2.04
N ASP A 82 -17.98 10.82 3.14
CA ASP A 82 -18.56 11.05 4.46
C ASP A 82 -17.55 10.70 5.57
N GLU A 83 -17.53 11.46 6.66
CA GLU A 83 -16.62 11.23 7.80
C GLU A 83 -16.87 9.87 8.47
N LYS A 84 -18.11 9.36 8.36
CA LYS A 84 -18.49 8.03 8.87
C LYS A 84 -17.68 6.90 8.25
N PHE A 85 -17.17 7.11 7.04
CA PHE A 85 -16.39 6.12 6.31
C PHE A 85 -14.88 6.25 6.53
N ASP A 86 -14.40 7.20 7.34
CA ASP A 86 -12.96 7.40 7.58
C ASP A 86 -12.30 6.13 8.14
N PHE A 87 -12.92 5.46 9.10
CA PHE A 87 -12.38 4.22 9.66
C PHE A 87 -12.34 3.08 8.63
N ILE A 88 -13.38 2.92 7.83
CA ILE A 88 -13.45 1.89 6.79
C ILE A 88 -12.38 2.16 5.72
N SER A 89 -12.21 3.41 5.31
CA SER A 89 -11.17 3.79 4.35
C SER A 89 -9.76 3.46 4.84
N LYS A 90 -9.49 3.67 6.13
CA LYS A 90 -8.21 3.32 6.78
C LYS A 90 -7.98 1.81 6.82
N ILE A 91 -9.02 1.02 7.07
CA ILE A 91 -8.91 -0.44 7.01
C ILE A 91 -8.64 -0.90 5.58
N MET A 92 -9.41 -0.41 4.61
CA MET A 92 -9.22 -0.77 3.19
C MET A 92 -7.79 -0.49 2.72
N ILE A 93 -7.24 0.68 3.08
CA ILE A 93 -5.86 1.00 2.70
C ILE A 93 -4.83 0.16 3.45
N SER A 94 -5.10 -0.22 4.70
CA SER A 94 -4.24 -1.14 5.46
C SER A 94 -4.15 -2.51 4.80
N ILE A 95 -5.30 -3.03 4.35
CA ILE A 95 -5.38 -4.32 3.66
C ILE A 95 -4.66 -4.23 2.32
N ALA A 96 -4.88 -3.16 1.55
CA ALA A 96 -4.20 -2.96 0.28
C ALA A 96 -2.68 -2.83 0.45
N MET A 97 -2.23 -2.13 1.49
CA MET A 97 -0.81 -2.03 1.87
C MET A 97 -0.22 -3.41 2.14
N ALA A 98 -0.81 -4.15 3.07
CA ALA A 98 -0.34 -5.48 3.44
C ALA A 98 -0.33 -6.42 2.23
N GLY A 99 -1.40 -6.43 1.44
CA GLY A 99 -1.51 -7.23 0.22
C GLY A 99 -0.44 -6.90 -0.82
N SER A 100 -0.21 -5.61 -1.08
CA SER A 100 0.82 -5.16 -2.03
C SER A 100 2.24 -5.55 -1.59
N ILE A 101 2.53 -5.49 -0.28
CA ILE A 101 3.83 -5.84 0.29
C ILE A 101 4.06 -7.35 0.24
N VAL A 102 3.07 -8.14 0.67
CA VAL A 102 3.15 -9.61 0.60
C VAL A 102 3.41 -10.05 -0.83
N GLN A 103 2.72 -9.44 -1.79
CA GLN A 103 2.88 -9.76 -3.19
C GLN A 103 4.24 -9.36 -3.76
N LEU A 104 4.82 -8.25 -3.29
CA LEU A 104 6.16 -7.81 -3.67
C LEU A 104 7.25 -8.80 -3.19
N MET A 105 6.96 -9.57 -2.14
CA MET A 105 7.88 -10.55 -1.55
C MET A 105 7.71 -11.98 -2.10
N LEU A 106 6.68 -12.22 -2.91
CA LEU A 106 6.40 -13.50 -3.59
C LEU A 106 7.06 -13.54 -4.97
#